data_AF-A0AA51U596-F1
#
_entry.id   AF-A0AA51U596-F1
#
_cell.length_a   1.000
_cell.length_b   1.000
_cell.length_c   1.000
_cell.angle_alpha   90.00
_cell.angle_beta   90.00
_cell.angle_gamma   90.00
#
_symmetry.space_group_name_H-M   'P 1'
#
loop_
_entity.id
_entity.type
_entity.pdbx_description
1 polymer ?
#
loop_
_entity_poly.entity_id
_entity_poly.type
_entity_poly.pdbx_seq_one_letter_code
_entity_poly.pdbx_strand_id
1 'polypeptide(L)'
;MHSSVRPTSAHCDDDSLWVTLSDGRTIGAPLAWFPRLLHATPEQRAAVELSSRGLHWEQLDEDISIAGLLAGRGDGTRPAKSDEAA
;
A
#
# COMPACT_ATOMS: atom_id res chain seq x y z
N MET A 1 22.52 -8.22 -9.96
CA MET A 1 21.67 -8.00 -8.77
C MET A 1 20.38 -7.38 -9.26
N HIS A 2 19.24 -8.08 -9.24
CA HIS A 2 17.95 -7.41 -9.41
C HIS A 2 17.66 -6.72 -8.08
N SER A 3 17.97 -5.44 -8.00
CA SER A 3 17.57 -4.61 -6.86
C SER A 3 16.04 -4.69 -6.76
N SER A 4 15.52 -5.20 -5.63
CA SER A 4 14.08 -5.17 -5.41
C SER A 4 13.65 -3.70 -5.40
N VAL A 5 12.67 -3.38 -6.25
CA VAL A 5 12.11 -2.04 -6.32
C VAL A 5 11.30 -1.80 -5.04
N ARG A 6 11.51 -0.65 -4.40
CA ARG A 6 10.85 -0.26 -3.15
C ARG A 6 10.05 1.05 -3.34
N PRO A 7 9.03 1.32 -2.52
CA PRO A 7 8.38 2.63 -2.55
C PRO A 7 9.31 3.70 -2.00
N THR A 8 9.22 4.90 -2.56
CA THR A 8 9.89 6.11 -2.05
C THR A 8 8.90 7.17 -1.59
N SER A 9 7.68 7.14 -2.12
CA SER A 9 6.56 7.95 -1.65
C SER A 9 5.23 7.27 -1.99
N ALA A 10 4.21 7.54 -1.19
CA ALA A 10 2.84 7.17 -1.49
C ALA A 10 1.90 8.31 -1.07
N HIS A 11 0.84 8.53 -1.84
CA HIS A 11 -0.23 9.45 -1.50
C HIS A 11 -1.54 8.99 -2.15
N CYS A 12 -2.65 9.47 -1.61
CA CYS A 12 -3.96 9.28 -2.19
C CYS A 12 -4.51 10.63 -2.63
N ASP A 13 -5.20 10.66 -3.77
CA ASP A 13 -6.13 11.75 -4.11
C ASP A 13 -7.57 11.29 -3.83
N ASP A 14 -8.55 11.87 -4.54
CA ASP A 14 -9.96 11.56 -4.36
C ASP A 14 -10.30 10.10 -4.71
N ASP A 15 -9.67 9.53 -5.73
CA ASP A 15 -10.05 8.24 -6.31
C ASP A 15 -8.92 7.23 -6.48
N SER A 16 -7.66 7.65 -6.29
CA SER A 16 -6.48 6.86 -6.64
C SER A 16 -5.40 6.87 -5.55
N LEU A 17 -4.75 5.72 -5.37
CA LEU A 17 -3.48 5.56 -4.68
C LEU A 17 -2.34 5.70 -5.69
N TRP A 18 -1.39 6.58 -5.39
CA TRP A 18 -0.20 6.82 -6.19
C TRP A 18 1.05 6.43 -5.41
N VAL A 19 1.93 5.64 -6.04
CA VAL A 19 3.16 5.14 -5.43
C VAL A 19 4.34 5.41 -6.33
N THR A 20 5.31 6.18 -5.85
CA THR A 20 6.60 6.37 -6.56
C THR A 20 7.57 5.30 -6.10
N LEU A 21 8.29 4.72 -7.05
CA LEU A 21 9.24 3.66 -6.85
C LEU A 21 10.68 4.14 -6.97
N SER A 22 11.59 3.43 -6.33
CA SER A 22 13.03 3.73 -6.35
C SER A 22 13.69 3.64 -7.73
N ASP A 23 13.02 3.05 -8.71
CA ASP A 23 13.49 2.98 -10.10
C ASP A 23 12.91 4.10 -11.00
N GLY A 24 12.22 5.07 -10.40
CA GLY A 24 11.65 6.24 -11.07
C GLY A 24 10.26 6.03 -11.65
N ARG A 25 9.66 4.84 -11.54
CA ARG A 25 8.27 4.61 -11.97
C ARG A 25 7.28 5.14 -10.94
N THR A 26 6.09 5.50 -11.42
CA THR A 26 4.92 5.75 -10.58
C THR A 26 3.81 4.76 -10.95
N ILE A 27 3.23 4.10 -9.94
CA ILE A 27 2.06 3.24 -10.09
C ILE A 27 0.84 4.00 -9.58
N GLY A 28 -0.24 4.00 -10.36
CA GLY A 28 -1.57 4.42 -9.94
C GLY A 28 -2.49 3.21 -9.81
N ALA A 29 -3.29 3.16 -8.75
CA ALA A 29 -4.32 2.15 -8.54
C ALA A 29 -5.59 2.81 -7.97
N PRO A 30 -6.80 2.47 -8.44
CA PRO A 30 -8.02 3.03 -7.88
C PRO A 30 -8.18 2.69 -6.40
N LEU A 31 -8.58 3.65 -5.57
CA LEU A 31 -8.93 3.43 -4.16
C LEU A 31 -10.10 2.45 -4.00
N ALA A 32 -10.95 2.31 -5.02
CA ALA A 32 -12.00 1.30 -5.06
C ALA A 32 -11.46 -0.14 -4.90
N TRP A 33 -10.16 -0.37 -5.12
CA TRP A 33 -9.52 -1.66 -4.87
C TRP A 33 -9.18 -1.89 -3.40
N PHE A 34 -9.16 -0.84 -2.57
CA PHE A 34 -8.74 -0.86 -1.16
C PHE A 34 -9.84 -0.23 -0.31
N PRO A 35 -10.91 -0.96 0.04
CA PRO A 35 -12.10 -0.39 0.70
C PRO A 35 -11.78 0.38 1.98
N ARG A 36 -10.77 -0.05 2.76
CA ARG A 36 -10.34 0.65 3.97
C ARG A 36 -9.78 2.04 3.66
N LEU A 37 -8.93 2.16 2.64
CA LEU A 37 -8.42 3.46 2.17
C LEU A 37 -9.51 4.32 1.52
N LEU A 38 -10.42 3.69 0.75
CA LEU A 38 -11.54 4.40 0.13
C LEU A 38 -12.39 5.13 1.16
N HIS A 39 -12.62 4.52 2.32
CA HIS A 39 -13.43 5.10 3.40
C HIS A 39 -12.64 5.89 4.44
N ALA A 40 -11.30 5.90 4.35
CA ALA A 40 -10.44 6.62 5.29
C ALA A 40 -10.51 8.16 5.10
N THR A 41 -10.32 8.90 6.19
CA THR A 41 -10.19 10.35 6.14
C THR A 41 -8.87 10.77 5.47
N PRO A 42 -8.73 12.01 4.99
CA PRO A 42 -7.46 12.50 4.44
C PRO A 42 -6.28 12.34 5.41
N GLU A 43 -6.49 12.57 6.70
CA GLU A 43 -5.47 12.42 7.73
C GLU A 43 -5.05 10.96 7.89
N GLN A 44 -6.01 10.03 7.87
CA GLN A 44 -5.73 8.60 7.90
C GLN A 44 -4.99 8.14 6.65
N ARG A 45 -5.37 8.60 5.45
CA ARG A 45 -4.65 8.29 4.20
C ARG A 45 -3.24 8.86 4.19
N ALA A 46 -3.01 10.02 4.81
CA ALA A 46 -1.70 10.63 4.91
C ALA A 46 -0.77 9.91 5.91
N ALA A 47 -1.31 9.14 6.86
CA ALA A 47 -0.56 8.39 7.87
C ALA A 47 0.02 7.07 7.32
N VAL A 48 0.57 7.10 6.10
CA VAL A 48 1.21 5.96 5.46
C VAL A 48 2.64 5.77 5.94
N GLU A 49 3.00 4.52 6.24
CA GLU A 49 4.37 4.09 6.52
C GLU A 49 4.93 3.29 5.36
N LEU A 50 6.15 3.62 4.93
CA LEU A 50 6.83 2.93 3.83
C LEU A 50 7.77 1.87 4.38
N SER A 51 7.64 0.63 3.88
CA SER A 51 8.59 -0.44 4.13
C SER A 51 9.42 -0.77 2.89
N SER A 52 10.38 -1.69 3.02
CA SER A 52 11.18 -2.14 1.88
C SER A 52 10.37 -2.86 0.79
N ARG A 53 9.14 -3.31 1.09
CA ARG A 53 8.32 -4.15 0.20
C ARG A 53 6.90 -3.64 -0.02
N GLY A 54 6.46 -2.60 0.68
CA GLY A 54 5.06 -2.18 0.66
C GLY A 54 4.78 -0.92 1.47
N LEU A 55 3.48 -0.66 1.62
CA LEU A 55 2.88 0.46 2.33
C LEU A 55 2.05 -0.11 3.48
N HIS A 56 2.07 0.58 4.61
CA HIS A 56 1.33 0.18 5.81
C HIS A 56 0.57 1.39 6.37
N TRP A 57 -0.68 1.17 6.79
CA TRP A 57 -1.47 2.14 7.55
C TRP A 57 -1.95 1.51 8.85
N GLU A 58 -1.23 1.77 9.94
CA GLU A 58 -1.50 1.18 11.27
C GLU A 58 -2.94 1.41 11.73
N GLN A 59 -3.43 2.66 11.65
CA GLN A 59 -4.79 3.00 12.11
C GLN A 59 -5.90 2.31 11.30
N LEU A 60 -5.60 1.88 10.08
CA LEU A 60 -6.54 1.24 9.18
C LEU A 60 -6.34 -0.28 9.12
N ASP A 61 -5.30 -0.81 9.78
CA ASP A 61 -4.86 -2.20 9.65
C ASP A 61 -4.62 -2.61 8.18
N GLU A 62 -4.18 -1.67 7.32
CA GLU A 62 -4.08 -1.88 5.88
C GLU A 62 -2.63 -2.06 5.41
N ASP A 63 -2.39 -3.09 4.58
CA ASP A 63 -1.07 -3.49 4.11
C ASP A 63 -1.05 -3.74 2.60
N ILE A 64 -0.37 -2.88 1.84
CA ILE A 64 -0.32 -2.97 0.38
C ILE A 64 1.09 -3.31 -0.10
N SER A 65 1.23 -4.43 -0.80
CA SER A 65 2.54 -4.87 -1.34
C SER A 65 2.86 -4.27 -2.71
N ILE A 66 4.11 -3.83 -2.92
CA ILE A 66 4.58 -3.35 -4.24
C ILE A 66 4.51 -4.44 -5.30
N ALA A 67 4.84 -5.69 -4.92
CA ALA A 67 4.74 -6.83 -5.82
C ALA A 67 3.28 -7.14 -6.22
N GLY A 68 2.32 -6.88 -5.33
CA GLY A 68 0.89 -6.98 -5.62
C GLY A 68 0.45 -5.92 -6.63
N LEU A 69 0.78 -4.66 -6.35
CA LEU A 69 0.49 -3.53 -7.24
C LEU A 69 1.07 -3.71 -8.64
N LEU A 70 2.35 -4.10 -8.75
CA LEU A 70 3.02 -4.37 -10.04
C LEU A 70 2.38 -5.52 -10.83
N ALA A 71 1.73 -6.45 -10.14
CA ALA A 71 1.01 -7.56 -10.77
C ALA A 71 -0.46 -7.22 -11.11
N GLY A 72 -0.92 -5.98 -10.84
CA GLY A 72 -2.31 -5.58 -11.01
C GLY A 72 -3.27 -6.27 -10.05
N ARG A 73 -2.78 -6.72 -8.90
CA ARG A 73 -3.61 -7.29 -7.83
C ARG A 73 -4.05 -6.15 -6.90
N GLY A 74 -5.37 -6.00 -6.73
CA GLY A 74 -5.98 -5.07 -5.77
C GLY A 74 -5.79 -5.54 -4.32
N ASP A 75 -6.69 -5.17 -3.41
CA ASP A 75 -6.64 -5.62 -2.01
C ASP A 75 -6.53 -7.15 -1.93
N GLY A 76 -5.31 -7.58 -1.63
CA GLY A 76 -4.91 -8.94 -1.39
C GLY A 76 -4.29 -9.06 -0.02
N THR A 77 -4.65 -8.16 0.91
CA THR A 77 -4.28 -8.30 2.32
C THR A 77 -4.72 -9.69 2.75
N ARG A 78 -3.72 -10.58 2.95
CA ARG A 78 -3.96 -11.73 3.80
C ARG A 78 -4.11 -11.14 5.19
N PRO A 79 -5.15 -11.50 5.96
CA PRO A 79 -5.20 -11.10 7.36
C PRO A 79 -3.87 -11.48 7.98
N ALA A 80 -3.26 -10.54 8.70
CA ALA A 80 -2.08 -10.81 9.50
C ALA A 80 -2.38 -12.09 10.29
N LYS A 81 -1.52 -13.11 10.15
CA LYS A 81 -1.62 -14.28 11.01
C LYS A 81 -1.47 -13.75 12.43
N SER A 82 -2.56 -13.76 13.19
CA SER A 82 -2.51 -13.66 14.63
C SER A 82 -1.53 -14.75 15.08
N ASP A 83 -0.36 -14.35 15.59
CA ASP A 83 0.52 -15.27 16.29
C ASP A 83 -0.21 -15.66 17.58
N GLU A 84 -1.03 -16.70 17.47
CA GLU A 84 -1.37 -17.56 18.58
C GLU A 84 -0.24 -18.58 18.71
N ALA A 85 0.66 -18.30 19.65
CA ALA A 85 1.57 -19.29 20.21
C ALA A 85 1.83 -18.96 21.68
N ALA A 86 1.02 -19.61 22.52
CA ALA A 86 1.30 -20.21 23.84
C ALA A 86 2.24 -19.49 24.82
#